data_AF-A0A938X126-F1
#
_entry.id   AF-A0A938X126-F1
#
_cell.length_a   1.000
_cell.length_b   1.000
_cell.length_c   1.000
_cell.angle_alpha   90.00
_cell.angle_beta   90.00
_cell.angle_gamma   90.00
#
_symmetry.space_group_name_H-M   'P 1'
#
loop_
_entity.id
_entity.type
_entity.pdbx_description
1 polymer ?
#
loop_
_entity_poly.entity_id
_entity_poly.type
_entity_poly.pdbx_seq_one_letter_code
_entity_poly.pdbx_strand_id
1 'polypeptide(L)'
;MKQKIVVVLYDASYQKLASSFHSGNDYLDRFLQIPDSLNDNIGKTYILIFEDEKTIIGYFNLGVGYIEQATDGITVRKIGGAIHINCLALDEFFN
;
A
#
# COMPACT_ATOMS: atom_id res chain seq x y z
N MET A 1 21.94 18.30 0.99
CA MET A 1 21.59 17.48 -0.20
C MET A 1 20.13 17.08 -0.07
N LYS A 2 19.30 17.24 -1.12
CA LYS A 2 17.96 16.63 -1.13
C LYS A 2 18.15 15.14 -1.38
N GLN A 3 17.82 14.30 -0.41
CA GLN A 3 17.80 12.85 -0.62
C GLN A 3 16.71 12.51 -1.63
N LYS A 4 17.04 11.66 -2.60
CA LYS A 4 16.10 11.23 -3.63
C LYS A 4 15.25 10.09 -3.10
N ILE A 5 13.94 10.18 -3.33
CA ILE A 5 12.97 9.16 -2.99
C ILE A 5 12.77 8.27 -4.22
N VAL A 6 12.76 6.96 -4.01
CA VAL A 6 12.44 5.97 -5.03
C VAL A 6 11.25 5.12 -4.58
N VAL A 7 10.50 4.63 -5.56
CA VAL A 7 9.40 3.67 -5.34
C VAL A 7 9.88 2.30 -5.78
N VAL A 8 9.81 1.33 -4.90
CA VAL A 8 10.23 -0.04 -5.18
C VAL A 8 9.11 -1.02 -4.82
N LEU A 9 9.10 -2.17 -5.48
CA LEU A 9 8.22 -3.28 -5.10
C LEU A 9 8.61 -3.77 -3.72
N TYR A 10 7.62 -3.95 -2.85
CA TYR A 10 7.85 -4.49 -1.51
C TYR A 10 8.00 -6.01 -1.57
N ASP A 11 9.08 -6.51 -0.99
CA ASP A 11 9.35 -7.93 -0.83
C ASP A 11 9.81 -8.24 0.61
N ALA A 12 10.05 -9.53 0.89
CA ALA A 12 10.39 -10.00 2.23
C ALA A 12 11.67 -9.39 2.81
N SER A 13 12.59 -8.85 1.99
CA SER A 13 13.81 -8.20 2.46
C SER A 13 13.53 -6.92 3.25
N TYR A 14 12.40 -6.25 2.99
CA TYR A 14 12.00 -5.01 3.64
C TYR A 14 11.17 -5.20 4.92
N GLN A 15 10.80 -6.43 5.29
CA GLN A 15 9.98 -6.69 6.49
C GLN A 15 10.63 -6.21 7.79
N LYS A 16 11.95 -6.33 7.90
CA LYS A 16 12.69 -5.76 9.04
C LYS A 16 12.53 -4.24 9.10
N LEU A 17 12.49 -3.58 7.95
CA LEU A 17 12.35 -2.13 7.87
C LEU A 17 10.90 -1.68 8.14
N ALA A 18 9.91 -2.45 7.70
CA ALA A 18 8.51 -2.21 7.98
C ALA A 18 8.16 -2.24 9.48
N SER A 19 8.92 -2.99 10.28
CA SER A 19 8.70 -3.07 11.74
C SER A 19 8.86 -1.73 12.48
N SER A 20 9.55 -0.75 11.88
CA SER A 20 9.69 0.60 12.43
C SER A 20 8.79 1.64 11.76
N PHE A 21 7.97 1.24 10.78
CA PHE A 21 7.07 2.16 10.09
C PHE A 21 5.89 2.53 11.00
N HIS A 22 5.61 3.83 11.11
CA HIS A 22 4.49 4.33 11.89
C HIS A 22 3.81 5.50 11.19
N SER A 23 2.55 5.32 10.76
CA SER A 23 1.76 6.32 10.05
C SER A 23 0.68 6.99 10.90
N GLY A 24 0.60 6.65 12.19
CA GLY A 24 -0.48 7.06 13.08
C GLY A 24 -1.77 6.28 12.85
N ASN A 25 -1.76 5.29 11.96
CA ASN A 25 -2.87 4.38 11.71
C ASN A 25 -2.43 2.93 11.93
N ASP A 26 -2.76 2.40 13.11
CA ASP A 26 -2.39 1.05 13.55
C ASP A 26 -2.77 -0.06 12.55
N TYR A 27 -3.88 0.11 11.80
CA TYR A 27 -4.30 -0.87 10.82
C TYR A 27 -3.35 -0.90 9.61
N LEU A 28 -3.00 0.29 9.10
CA LEU A 28 -2.07 0.43 7.97
C LEU A 28 -0.66 -0.02 8.36
N ASP A 29 -0.19 0.39 9.53
CA ASP A 29 1.11 -0.01 10.05
C ASP A 29 1.20 -1.53 10.20
N ARG A 30 0.18 -2.16 10.80
CA ARG A 30 0.12 -3.61 10.94
C ARG A 30 0.05 -4.31 9.58
N PHE A 31 -0.72 -3.79 8.62
CA PHE A 31 -0.83 -4.40 7.29
C PHE A 31 0.55 -4.57 6.64
N LEU A 32 1.38 -3.52 6.66
CA LEU A 32 2.72 -3.55 6.06
C LEU A 32 3.67 -4.55 6.77
N GLN A 33 3.46 -4.77 8.07
CA GLN A 33 4.32 -5.61 8.93
C GLN A 33 3.98 -7.11 8.89
N ILE A 34 2.83 -7.50 8.33
CA ILE A 34 2.40 -8.91 8.28
C ILE A 34 2.55 -9.49 6.87
N PRO A 35 2.57 -10.84 6.72
CA PRO A 35 2.74 -11.49 5.42
C PRO A 35 1.69 -11.12 4.36
N ASP A 36 0.51 -10.62 4.76
CA ASP A 36 -0.56 -10.21 3.85
C ASP A 36 -0.12 -9.10 2.89
N SER A 37 0.77 -8.20 3.31
CA SER A 37 1.36 -7.17 2.43
C SER A 37 2.24 -7.73 1.32
N LEU A 38 2.66 -9.00 1.41
CA LEU A 38 3.43 -9.72 0.40
C LEU A 38 2.56 -10.67 -0.45
N ASN A 39 1.25 -10.73 -0.17
CA ASN A 39 0.35 -11.68 -0.82
C ASN A 39 -0.22 -11.09 -2.11
N ASP A 40 0.20 -11.62 -3.25
CA ASP A 40 -0.28 -11.20 -4.59
C ASP A 40 -1.80 -11.36 -4.78
N ASN A 41 -2.47 -12.20 -3.97
CA ASN A 41 -3.93 -12.33 -4.01
C ASN A 41 -4.66 -11.17 -3.31
N ILE A 42 -3.97 -10.41 -2.46
CA ILE A 42 -4.50 -9.21 -1.80
C ILE A 42 -4.21 -7.98 -2.66
N GLY A 43 -2.96 -7.86 -3.11
CA GLY A 43 -2.53 -6.78 -3.99
C GLY A 43 -1.02 -6.63 -4.01
N LYS A 44 -0.51 -5.79 -4.90
CA LYS A 44 0.92 -5.47 -4.97
C LYS A 44 1.25 -4.29 -4.08
N THR A 45 2.16 -4.50 -3.13
CA THR A 45 2.64 -3.44 -2.23
C THR A 45 3.89 -2.79 -2.80
N TYR A 46 3.94 -1.46 -2.73
CA TYR A 46 5.08 -0.64 -3.09
C TYR A 46 5.45 0.26 -1.92
N ILE A 47 6.74 0.45 -1.70
CA ILE A 47 7.26 1.33 -0.65
C ILE A 47 8.00 2.52 -1.25
N LEU A 48 7.93 3.64 -0.55
CA LEU A 48 8.73 4.83 -0.78
C LEU A 48 9.92 4.79 0.17
N ILE A 49 11.14 4.82 -0.37
CA ILE A 49 12.38 4.80 0.41
C ILE A 49 13.35 5.86 -0.11
N PHE A 50 14.26 6.32 0.74
CA PHE A 50 15.43 7.06 0.27
C PHE A 50 16.40 6.11 -0.44
N GLU A 51 17.26 6.63 -1.32
CA GLU A 51 18.30 5.84 -2.02
C GLU A 51 19.29 5.13 -1.09
N ASP A 52 19.38 5.50 0.19
CA ASP A 52 20.18 4.76 1.17
C ASP A 52 19.47 3.52 1.75
N GLU A 53 18.20 3.30 1.38
CA GLU A 53 17.34 2.15 1.70
C GLU A 53 17.16 1.90 3.21
N LYS A 54 17.36 2.93 4.04
CA LYS A 54 17.34 2.78 5.51
C LYS A 54 16.00 3.05 6.18
N THR A 55 15.04 3.63 5.47
CA THR A 55 13.76 4.06 6.06
C THR A 55 12.65 4.01 5.02
N ILE A 56 11.54 3.35 5.37
CA ILE A 56 10.29 3.45 4.61
C ILE A 56 9.64 4.77 5.00
N ILE A 57 9.46 5.64 4.01
CA ILE A 57 8.83 6.95 4.14
C ILE A 57 7.31 6.80 4.02
N GLY A 58 6.85 5.83 3.24
CA GLY A 58 5.45 5.57 2.99
C GLY A 58 5.27 4.31 2.16
N TYR A 59 4.03 3.88 1.97
CA TYR A 59 3.72 2.74 1.14
C TYR A 59 2.30 2.85 0.56
N PHE A 60 2.06 2.08 -0.49
CA PHE A 60 0.71 1.86 -1.00
C PHE A 60 0.54 0.42 -1.49
N ASN A 61 -0.68 -0.10 -1.41
CA ASN A 61 -1.03 -1.43 -1.91
C ASN A 61 -2.10 -1.31 -3.00
N LEU A 62 -1.87 -1.96 -4.14
CA LEU A 62 -2.77 -1.95 -5.30
C LEU A 62 -3.42 -3.31 -5.51
N GLY A 63 -4.74 -3.36 -5.39
CA GLY A 63 -5.56 -4.52 -5.70
C GLY A 63 -6.25 -4.39 -7.06
N VAL A 64 -6.65 -5.53 -7.64
CA VAL A 64 -7.49 -5.57 -8.86
C VAL A 64 -8.94 -5.82 -8.47
N GLY A 65 -9.87 -5.18 -9.17
CA GLY A 65 -11.28 -5.34 -8.93
C GLY A 65 -12.13 -4.80 -10.07
N TYR A 66 -13.34 -4.39 -9.74
CA TYR A 66 -14.28 -3.86 -10.71
C TYR A 66 -15.27 -2.91 -10.02
N ILE A 67 -15.85 -2.01 -10.80
CA ILE A 67 -16.87 -1.06 -10.31
C ILE A 67 -18.24 -1.63 -10.64
N GLU A 68 -19.14 -1.52 -9.67
CA GLU A 68 -20.54 -1.86 -9.81
C GLU A 68 -21.40 -0.60 -9.91
N GLN A 69 -22.49 -0.68 -10.69
CA GLN A 69 -23.50 0.36 -10.77
C GLN A 69 -24.85 -0.22 -10.36
N ALA A 70 -25.46 0.42 -9.36
CA ALA A 70 -26.89 0.25 -9.08
C ALA A 70 -27.68 1.07 -10.11
N THR A 71 -28.60 0.43 -10.83
CA THR A 71 -29.37 1.09 -11.90
C THR A 71 -30.78 1.52 -11.44
N ASP A 72 -31.35 0.82 -10.47
CA ASP A 72 -32.69 1.03 -9.92
C ASP A 72 -32.76 0.73 -8.41
N GLY A 73 -31.62 0.71 -7.73
CA GLY A 73 -31.51 0.40 -6.30
C GLY A 73 -31.63 -1.09 -5.93
N ILE A 74 -31.93 -1.97 -6.90
CA ILE A 74 -32.07 -3.42 -6.71
C ILE A 74 -31.09 -4.17 -7.60
N THR A 75 -30.97 -3.74 -8.86
CA THR A 75 -30.12 -4.35 -9.88
C THR A 75 -28.72 -3.77 -9.84
N VAL A 76 -27.75 -4.64 -9.54
CA VAL A 76 -26.32 -4.32 -9.53
C VAL A 76 -25.64 -4.98 -10.73
N ARG A 77 -24.95 -4.18 -11.56
CA ARG A 77 -24.18 -4.69 -12.71
C ARG A 77 -22.73 -4.25 -12.65
N LYS A 78 -21.81 -5.10 -13.10
CA LYS A 78 -20.40 -4.76 -13.29
C LYS A 78 -20.27 -3.83 -14.50
N ILE A 79 -19.66 -2.66 -14.31
CA ILE A 79 -19.56 -1.64 -15.36
C ILE A 79 -18.14 -1.40 -15.87
N GLY A 80 -17.12 -1.96 -15.20
CA GLY A 80 -15.74 -1.88 -15.67
C GLY A 80 -14.75 -2.46 -14.67
N GLY A 81 -13.60 -2.91 -15.17
CA GLY A 81 -12.46 -3.27 -14.32
C GLY A 81 -11.86 -2.04 -13.64
N ALA A 82 -11.25 -2.24 -12.47
CA ALA A 82 -10.62 -1.18 -11.70
C ALA A 82 -9.37 -1.66 -10.97
N ILE A 83 -8.50 -0.70 -10.64
CA ILE A 83 -7.42 -0.88 -9.68
C ILE A 83 -7.81 -0.13 -8.41
N HIS A 84 -7.77 -0.82 -7.28
CA HIS A 84 -8.07 -0.27 -5.96
C HIS A 84 -6.77 0.08 -5.25
N ILE A 85 -6.72 1.27 -4.66
CA ILE A 85 -5.70 1.59 -3.66
C ILE A 85 -6.24 1.05 -2.34
N ASN A 86 -5.81 -0.15 -1.97
CA ASN A 86 -6.26 -0.83 -0.75
C ASN A 86 -5.70 -0.15 0.50
N CYS A 87 -4.46 0.33 0.41
CA CYS A 87 -3.75 1.04 1.47
C CYS A 87 -2.94 2.18 0.86
N LEU A 88 -2.85 3.28 1.60
CA LEU A 88 -1.96 4.39 1.32
C LEU A 88 -1.59 5.03 2.67
N ALA A 89 -0.31 5.05 3.00
CA ALA A 89 0.17 5.61 4.25
C ALA A 89 1.51 6.32 4.03
N LEU A 90 1.73 7.36 4.82
CA LEU A 90 3.00 8.06 4.95
C LEU A 90 3.39 7.99 6.43
N ASP A 91 4.67 7.76 6.71
CA ASP A 91 5.19 7.76 8.07
C ASP A 91 5.01 9.16 8.70
N GLU A 92 4.58 9.20 9.97
CA GLU A 92 4.22 10.44 10.66
C GLU A 92 5.36 11.45 10.71
N PHE A 93 6.61 10.99 10.70
CA PHE A 93 7.76 11.89 10.67
C PHE A 93 7.80 12.76 9.40
N PHE A 94 7.18 12.28 8.31
CA PHE A 94 7.19 12.93 7.00
C PHE A 94 5.83 13.52 6.58
N ASN A 95 4.80 13.45 7.44
CA ASN A 95 3.43 13.89 7.15
C ASN A 95 3.20 15.39 7.38
#